data_AF-A0A939BA96-F1
#
_entry.id   AF-A0A939BA96-F1
#
_cell.length_a   1.000
_cell.length_b   1.000
_cell.length_c   1.000
_cell.angle_alpha   90.00
_cell.angle_beta   90.00
_cell.angle_gamma   90.00
#
_symmetry.space_group_name_H-M   'P 1'
#
loop_
_entity.id
_entity.type
_entity.pdbx_description
1 polymer ?
#
loop_
_entity_poly.entity_id
_entity_poly.type
_entity_poly.pdbx_seq_one_letter_code
_entity_poly.pdbx_strand_id
1 'polypeptide(L)'
;MVYIYAILAFALVAAILAAIYKPLGDYMYNVFTSDKDLFFEKWIYKIIGVDSKKEQTWKAYLRGILAFSLLSVLVLYLLQRVQQWLPYSLGMKNVSPALAFNTAASFVTNTN
;
A
#
# COMPACT_ATOMS: atom_id res chain seq x y z
N MET A 1 18.10 11.22 33.90
CA MET A 1 18.51 11.41 32.49
C MET A 1 17.65 10.59 31.52
N VAL A 2 17.56 9.26 31.63
CA VAL A 2 16.76 8.41 30.69
C VAL A 2 15.29 8.86 30.56
N TYR A 3 14.61 9.15 31.68
CA TYR A 3 13.21 9.61 31.65
C TYR A 3 13.02 10.94 30.95
N ILE A 4 14.00 11.86 31.06
CA ILE A 4 13.93 13.17 30.39
C ILE A 4 14.03 12.97 28.88
N TYR A 5 14.95 12.13 28.39
CA TYR A 5 15.06 11.82 26.96
C TYR A 5 13.80 11.12 26.43
N ALA A 6 13.21 10.21 27.20
CA ALA A 6 11.96 9.54 26.82
C ALA A 6 10.79 10.53 26.69
N ILE A 7 10.63 11.43 27.65
CA ILE A 7 9.59 12.47 27.63
C ILE A 7 9.80 13.41 26.43
N LEU A 8 11.03 13.84 26.18
CA LEU A 8 11.35 14.72 25.05
C LEU A 8 11.11 14.03 23.71
N ALA A 9 11.47 12.75 23.56
CA ALA A 9 11.20 11.97 22.35
C ALA A 9 9.70 11.84 22.11
N PHE A 10 8.92 11.51 23.15
CA PHE A 10 7.47 11.43 23.06
C PHE A 10 6.85 12.77 22.67
N ALA A 11 7.23 13.86 23.36
CA ALA A 11 6.74 15.20 23.09
C ALA A 11 7.07 15.66 21.68
N LEU A 12 8.28 15.34 21.18
CA LEU A 12 8.71 15.65 19.83
C LEU A 12 7.86 14.91 18.79
N VAL A 13 7.64 13.60 18.95
CA VAL A 13 6.79 12.82 18.04
C VAL A 13 5.36 13.35 18.06
N ALA A 14 4.80 13.62 19.24
CA ALA A 14 3.46 14.17 19.39
C ALA A 14 3.33 15.55 18.71
N ALA A 15 4.33 16.43 18.87
CA ALA A 15 4.36 17.74 18.23
C ALA A 15 4.44 17.63 16.70
N ILE A 16 5.26 16.72 16.17
CA ILE A 16 5.35 16.47 14.72
C ILE A 16 4.00 15.95 14.18
N LEU A 17 3.38 14.98 14.85
CA LEU A 17 2.06 14.47 14.44
C LEU A 17 1.00 15.58 14.50
N ALA A 18 1.00 16.40 15.55
CA ALA A 18 0.10 17.53 15.70
C ALA A 18 0.32 18.60 14.61
N ALA A 19 1.55 18.79 14.14
CA ALA A 19 1.85 19.71 13.06
C ALA A 19 1.40 19.18 11.69
N ILE A 20 1.51 17.85 11.46
CA ILE A 20 1.25 17.24 10.15
C ILE A 20 -0.22 16.82 9.97
N TYR A 21 -0.95 16.47 11.04
CA TYR A 21 -2.29 15.89 10.89
C TYR A 21 -3.24 16.79 10.10
N LYS A 22 -3.18 18.12 10.32
CA LYS A 22 -4.07 19.07 9.66
C LYS A 22 -3.75 19.23 8.17
N PRO A 23 -2.52 19.59 7.73
CA PRO A 23 -2.24 19.72 6.31
C PRO A 23 -2.43 18.40 5.55
N LEU A 24 -2.08 17.26 6.15
CA LEU A 24 -2.32 15.95 5.54
C LEU A 24 -3.82 15.62 5.47
N GLY A 25 -4.57 15.91 6.53
CA GLY A 25 -6.01 15.69 6.58
C GLY A 25 -6.76 16.54 5.57
N ASP A 26 -6.44 17.83 5.47
CA ASP A 26 -7.01 18.75 4.49
C ASP A 26 -6.68 18.29 3.05
N TYR A 27 -5.46 17.79 2.82
CA TYR A 27 -5.08 17.21 1.53
C TYR A 27 -5.91 15.94 1.21
N MET A 28 -6.02 14.99 2.14
CA MET A 28 -6.83 13.77 1.95
C MET A 28 -8.30 14.09 1.71
N TYR A 29 -8.86 15.06 2.43
CA TYR A 29 -10.22 15.53 2.20
C TYR A 29 -10.40 16.01 0.76
N ASN A 30 -9.49 16.84 0.25
CA ASN A 30 -9.55 17.34 -1.12
C ASN A 30 -9.41 16.20 -2.15
N VAL A 31 -8.51 15.23 -1.93
CA VAL A 31 -8.34 14.08 -2.83
C VAL A 31 -9.60 13.21 -2.89
N PHE A 32 -10.27 12.97 -1.76
CA PHE A 32 -11.45 12.10 -1.71
C PHE A 32 -12.76 12.77 -2.12
N THR A 33 -12.82 14.11 -2.14
CA THR A 33 -14.06 14.85 -2.44
C THR A 33 -13.99 15.68 -3.71
N SER A 34 -12.83 15.79 -4.36
CA SER A 34 -12.69 16.53 -5.61
C SER A 34 -13.40 15.81 -6.76
N ASP A 35 -14.30 16.51 -7.44
CA ASP A 35 -14.92 16.06 -8.70
C ASP A 35 -14.02 16.29 -9.94
N LYS A 36 -12.77 16.73 -9.72
CA LYS A 36 -11.81 17.10 -10.79
C LYS A 36 -10.64 16.14 -10.82
N ASP A 37 -10.49 15.46 -11.96
CA ASP A 37 -9.28 14.70 -12.28
C ASP A 37 -8.19 15.62 -12.86
N LEU A 38 -6.95 15.40 -12.42
CA LEU A 38 -5.76 16.01 -13.01
C LEU A 38 -5.53 15.49 -14.44
N PHE A 39 -4.77 16.24 -15.24
CA PHE A 39 -4.49 15.85 -16.63
C PHE A 39 -3.86 14.45 -16.72
N PHE A 40 -2.85 14.17 -15.90
CA PHE A 40 -2.15 12.88 -15.89
C PHE A 40 -3.02 11.73 -15.34
N GLU A 41 -3.91 12.00 -14.39
CA GLU A 41 -4.87 11.00 -13.89
C GLU A 41 -5.79 10.50 -14.99
N LYS A 42 -6.31 11.43 -15.82
CA LYS A 42 -7.15 11.07 -16.98
C LYS A 42 -6.43 10.13 -17.96
N TRP A 43 -5.13 10.33 -18.17
CA TRP A 43 -4.32 9.43 -19.01
C TRP A 43 -4.20 8.05 -18.40
N ILE A 44 -3.90 7.97 -17.09
CA ILE A 44 -3.79 6.71 -16.37
C ILE A 44 -5.12 5.96 -16.43
N TYR A 45 -6.23 6.61 -16.04
CA TYR A 45 -7.57 6.03 -16.07
C TYR A 45 -7.92 5.46 -17.44
N LYS A 46 -7.59 6.18 -18.52
CA LYS A 46 -7.79 5.68 -19.88
C LYS A 46 -6.95 4.43 -20.19
N ILE A 47 -5.70 4.37 -19.76
CA ILE A 47 -4.81 3.22 -19.98
C ILE A 47 -5.30 1.99 -19.22
N ILE A 48 -5.71 2.15 -17.96
CA ILE A 48 -6.15 1.04 -17.11
C ILE A 48 -7.66 0.75 -17.21
N GLY A 49 -8.39 1.51 -18.04
CA GLY A 49 -9.83 1.34 -18.26
C GLY A 49 -10.71 1.72 -17.07
N VAL A 50 -10.26 2.64 -16.22
CA VAL A 50 -11.02 3.15 -15.06
C VAL A 50 -11.89 4.32 -15.49
N ASP A 51 -13.13 4.36 -15.00
CA ASP A 51 -14.03 5.51 -15.08
C ASP A 51 -14.12 6.16 -13.70
N SER A 52 -13.51 7.34 -13.54
CA SER A 52 -13.46 8.08 -12.27
C SER A 52 -14.83 8.57 -11.81
N LYS A 53 -15.81 8.70 -12.71
CA LYS A 53 -17.15 9.19 -12.40
C LYS A 53 -18.10 8.09 -11.94
N LYS A 54 -17.68 6.83 -12.02
CA LYS A 54 -18.52 5.69 -11.71
C LYS A 54 -18.42 5.32 -10.24
N GLU A 55 -19.50 5.53 -9.50
CA GLU A 55 -19.61 5.04 -8.13
C GLU A 55 -19.63 3.51 -8.06
N GLN A 56 -19.09 2.97 -6.96
CA GLN A 56 -19.10 1.54 -6.68
C GLN A 56 -20.08 1.20 -5.57
N THR A 57 -20.88 0.17 -5.79
CA THR A 57 -21.62 -0.47 -4.69
C THR A 57 -20.66 -1.16 -3.73
N TRP A 58 -21.03 -1.30 -2.46
CA TRP A 58 -20.20 -2.01 -1.47
C TRP A 58 -19.81 -3.43 -1.91
N LYS A 59 -20.68 -4.13 -2.64
CA LYS A 59 -20.40 -5.47 -3.18
C LYS A 59 -19.35 -5.45 -4.29
N ALA A 60 -19.37 -4.42 -5.13
CA ALA A 60 -18.35 -4.25 -6.18
C ALA A 60 -17.00 -3.92 -5.52
N TYR A 61 -16.99 -3.02 -4.55
CA TYR A 61 -15.81 -2.64 -3.79
C TYR A 61 -15.18 -3.83 -3.05
N LEU A 62 -15.98 -4.59 -2.29
CA LEU A 62 -15.51 -5.77 -1.55
C LEU A 62 -14.89 -6.82 -2.50
N ARG A 63 -15.56 -7.12 -3.61
CA ARG A 63 -15.01 -8.05 -4.62
C ARG A 63 -13.72 -7.53 -5.22
N GLY A 64 -13.63 -6.23 -5.48
CA GLY A 64 -12.42 -5.58 -5.97
C GLY A 64 -11.24 -5.75 -5.02
N ILE A 65 -11.44 -5.46 -3.74
CA ILE A 65 -10.41 -5.66 -2.70
C ILE A 65 -9.99 -7.13 -2.63
N LEU A 66 -10.95 -8.07 -2.52
CA LEU A 66 -10.63 -9.49 -2.40
C LEU A 66 -9.87 -10.02 -3.63
N ALA A 67 -10.29 -9.63 -4.83
CA ALA A 67 -9.63 -10.03 -6.06
C ALA A 67 -8.21 -9.43 -6.17
N PHE A 68 -8.05 -8.15 -5.85
CA PHE A 68 -6.76 -7.48 -5.84
C PHE A 68 -5.80 -8.10 -4.80
N SER A 69 -6.29 -8.37 -3.59
CA SER A 69 -5.50 -9.03 -2.54
C SER A 69 -5.10 -10.44 -2.95
N LEU A 70 -6.02 -11.24 -3.50
CA LEU A 70 -5.70 -12.59 -3.96
C LEU A 70 -4.63 -12.56 -5.06
N LEU A 71 -4.80 -11.70 -6.07
CA LEU A 71 -3.79 -11.53 -7.13
C LEU A 71 -2.45 -11.05 -6.57
N SER A 72 -2.44 -10.14 -5.59
CA SER A 72 -1.22 -9.67 -4.96
C SER A 72 -0.48 -10.78 -4.21
N VAL A 73 -1.20 -11.63 -3.47
CA VAL A 73 -0.60 -12.80 -2.79
C VAL A 73 0.01 -13.74 -3.82
N LEU A 74 -0.72 -14.05 -4.90
CA LEU A 74 -0.25 -14.94 -5.95
C LEU A 74 0.99 -14.38 -6.66
N VAL A 75 0.97 -13.10 -7.04
CA VAL A 75 2.10 -12.44 -7.71
C VAL A 75 3.31 -12.41 -6.79
N LEU A 76 3.17 -11.99 -5.54
CA LEU A 76 4.29 -11.91 -4.59
C LEU A 76 4.83 -13.29 -4.19
N TYR A 77 3.96 -14.28 -4.06
CA TYR A 77 4.36 -15.67 -3.89
C TYR A 77 5.20 -16.13 -5.09
N LEU A 78 4.68 -15.96 -6.31
CA LEU A 78 5.38 -16.38 -7.52
C LEU A 78 6.73 -15.67 -7.67
N LEU A 79 6.80 -14.35 -7.42
CA LEU A 79 8.05 -13.59 -7.43
C LEU A 79 9.13 -14.23 -6.54
N GLN A 80 8.78 -14.63 -5.32
CA GLN A 80 9.71 -15.31 -4.41
C GLN A 80 10.07 -16.73 -4.88
N ARG A 81 9.12 -17.43 -5.50
CA ARG A 81 9.31 -18.78 -6.04
C ARG A 81 10.12 -18.82 -7.32
N VAL A 82 10.23 -17.71 -8.05
CA VAL A 82 11.06 -17.57 -9.25
C VAL A 82 12.28 -16.66 -9.03
N GLN A 83 12.51 -16.21 -7.79
CA GLN A 83 13.51 -15.19 -7.44
C GLN A 83 14.91 -15.49 -7.98
N GLN A 84 15.33 -16.75 -8.04
CA GLN A 84 16.65 -17.13 -8.53
C GLN A 84 16.87 -16.77 -10.01
N TRP A 85 15.79 -16.71 -10.80
CA TRP A 85 15.82 -16.36 -12.22
C TRP A 85 15.55 -14.89 -12.50
N LEU A 86 15.16 -14.11 -11.47
CA LEU A 86 14.91 -12.68 -11.62
C LEU A 86 16.24 -11.89 -11.65
N PRO A 87 16.25 -10.71 -12.29
CA PRO A 87 17.34 -9.75 -12.13
C PRO A 87 17.56 -9.45 -10.64
N TYR A 88 18.81 -9.17 -10.28
CA TYR A 88 19.19 -8.88 -8.88
C TYR A 88 18.98 -10.03 -7.89
N SER A 89 18.97 -11.29 -8.35
CA SER A 89 18.93 -12.45 -7.44
C SER A 89 20.20 -12.60 -6.58
N LEU A 90 21.32 -12.01 -6.99
CA LEU A 90 22.62 -12.07 -6.30
C LEU A 90 23.09 -13.51 -5.98
N GLY A 91 22.66 -14.49 -6.80
CA GLY A 91 22.98 -15.90 -6.58
C GLY A 91 22.12 -16.58 -5.49
N MET A 92 21.11 -15.91 -4.95
CA MET A 92 20.18 -16.51 -4.00
C MET A 92 19.28 -17.57 -4.67
N LYS A 93 19.01 -18.65 -3.93
CA LYS A 93 18.03 -19.66 -4.31
C LYS A 93 16.60 -19.15 -4.08
N ASN A 94 15.62 -19.81 -4.71
CA ASN A 94 14.21 -19.53 -4.46
C ASN A 94 13.83 -19.75 -2.99
N VAL A 95 13.02 -18.83 -2.46
CA VAL A 95 12.47 -18.90 -1.09
C VAL A 95 11.58 -20.13 -0.97
N SER A 96 11.69 -20.93 0.10
CA SER A 96 10.90 -22.15 0.29
C SER A 96 9.38 -21.90 0.21
N PRO A 97 8.55 -22.88 -0.21
CA PRO A 97 7.13 -22.65 -0.45
C PRO A 97 6.36 -22.09 0.77
N ALA A 98 6.63 -22.64 1.96
CA ALA A 98 5.97 -22.21 3.19
C ALA A 98 6.35 -20.78 3.57
N LEU A 99 7.64 -20.43 3.46
CA LEU A 99 8.11 -19.08 3.77
C LEU A 99 7.59 -18.08 2.73
N ALA A 100 7.65 -18.41 1.44
CA ALA A 100 7.14 -17.55 0.37
C ALA A 100 5.64 -17.25 0.56
N PHE A 101 4.83 -18.24 0.93
CA PHE A 101 3.41 -18.05 1.23
C PHE A 101 3.20 -17.16 2.46
N ASN A 102 3.88 -17.44 3.57
CA ASN A 102 3.77 -16.64 4.79
C ASN A 102 4.16 -15.18 4.56
N THR A 103 5.28 -14.94 3.87
CA THR A 103 5.74 -13.60 3.50
C THR A 103 4.73 -12.91 2.60
N ALA A 104 4.25 -13.58 1.54
CA ALA A 104 3.28 -12.99 0.62
C ALA A 104 1.97 -12.62 1.33
N ALA A 105 1.43 -13.51 2.18
CA ALA A 105 0.26 -13.24 2.99
C ALA A 105 0.49 -12.05 3.91
N SER A 106 1.57 -12.06 4.71
CA SER A 106 1.90 -11.02 5.68
C SER A 106 2.05 -9.62 5.06
N PHE A 107 2.69 -9.50 3.90
CA PHE A 107 2.78 -8.20 3.20
C PHE A 107 1.42 -7.74 2.68
N VAL A 108 0.62 -8.62 2.05
CA VAL A 108 -0.67 -8.23 1.47
C VAL A 108 -1.72 -7.95 2.55
N THR A 109 -1.66 -8.62 3.70
CA THR A 109 -2.52 -8.35 4.86
C THR A 109 -1.99 -7.24 5.75
N ASN A 110 -0.92 -6.55 5.35
CA ASN A 110 -0.30 -5.46 6.11
C ASN A 110 0.06 -5.84 7.56
N THR A 111 0.61 -7.05 7.72
CA THR A 111 1.08 -7.62 9.00
C THR A 111 2.60 -7.48 9.16
N ASN A 112 3.34 -7.42 8.04
CA ASN A 112 4.80 -7.18 8.03
C ASN A 112 5.16 -5.81 8.61
#